data_AF-R1GSZ6-F1
#
_entry.id   AF-R1GSZ6-F1
#
_cell.length_a   1.000
_cell.length_b   1.000
_cell.length_c   1.000
_cell.angle_alpha   90.00
_cell.angle_beta   90.00
_cell.angle_gamma   90.00
#
_symmetry.space_group_name_H-M   'P 1'
#
loop_
_entity.id
_entity.type
_entity.pdbx_description
1 polymer ?
#
loop_
_entity_poly.entity_id
_entity_poly.type
_entity_poly.pdbx_seq_one_letter_code
_entity_poly.pdbx_strand_id
1 'polypeptide(L)'
;MTDMAQQTGKKVALSLLLAMGTLGLGGCMGQMGLSSMVTKGNLKVVDNRYGRAGVFVLLSPVYGLAATADLFIFNTVEFWSGTNPITGKSPALVDHQVDAAIKVNQHLDGALKTVPLASLPSRVRSMDISYPDADNALMGAAL
;
A
#
# COMPACT_ATOMS: atom_id res chain seq x y z
N MET A 1 -34.52 0.80 -23.96
CA MET A 1 -34.08 0.34 -22.61
C MET A 1 -32.66 -0.25 -22.64
N THR A 2 -32.22 -0.85 -23.74
CA THR A 2 -30.86 -1.41 -23.91
C THR A 2 -29.74 -0.37 -24.03
N ASP A 3 -29.99 0.81 -24.60
CA ASP A 3 -28.98 1.87 -24.73
C ASP A 3 -28.56 2.53 -23.40
N MET A 4 -29.49 2.70 -22.47
CA MET A 4 -29.22 3.24 -21.13
C MET A 4 -28.30 2.30 -20.33
N ALA A 5 -28.52 0.98 -20.42
CA ALA A 5 -27.67 -0.02 -19.76
C ALA A 5 -26.25 -0.06 -20.38
N GLN A 6 -26.15 0.06 -21.70
CA GLN A 6 -24.86 0.05 -22.41
C GLN A 6 -24.04 1.33 -22.18
N GLN A 7 -24.67 2.50 -22.12
CA GLN A 7 -23.98 3.75 -21.75
C GLN A 7 -23.54 3.76 -20.29
N THR A 8 -24.36 3.22 -19.38
CA THR A 8 -24.01 3.13 -17.96
C THR A 8 -22.84 2.18 -17.76
N GLY A 9 -22.84 1.02 -18.43
CA GLY A 9 -21.74 0.06 -18.40
C GLY A 9 -20.40 0.64 -18.91
N LYS A 10 -20.42 1.38 -20.02
CA LYS A 10 -19.21 2.06 -20.55
C LYS A 10 -18.68 3.13 -19.60
N LYS A 11 -19.57 3.92 -18.97
CA LYS A 11 -19.19 4.95 -18.00
C LYS A 11 -18.61 4.35 -16.71
N VAL A 12 -19.20 3.27 -16.20
CA VAL A 12 -18.69 2.53 -15.03
C VAL A 12 -17.32 1.92 -15.35
N ALA A 13 -17.16 1.24 -16.49
CA ALA A 13 -15.89 0.67 -16.91
C ALA A 13 -14.79 1.73 -17.04
N LEU A 14 -15.10 2.89 -17.62
CA LEU A 14 -14.15 4.00 -17.74
C LEU A 14 -13.79 4.57 -16.36
N SER A 15 -14.76 4.77 -15.47
CA SER A 15 -14.49 5.26 -14.11
C SER A 15 -13.60 4.32 -13.31
N LEU A 16 -13.78 3.01 -13.45
CA LEU A 16 -12.98 2.00 -12.78
C LEU A 16 -11.55 1.96 -13.33
N LEU A 17 -11.38 2.08 -14.65
CA LEU A 17 -10.08 2.20 -15.30
C LEU A 17 -9.32 3.45 -14.85
N LEU A 18 -10.00 4.60 -14.75
CA LEU A 18 -9.37 5.82 -14.22
C LEU A 18 -8.97 5.66 -12.76
N ALA A 19 -9.83 5.10 -11.91
CA ALA A 19 -9.52 4.87 -10.50
C ALA A 19 -8.32 3.91 -10.34
N MET A 20 -8.30 2.81 -11.08
CA MET A 20 -7.17 1.88 -11.10
C MET A 20 -5.89 2.52 -11.65
N GLY A 21 -5.99 3.38 -12.66
CA GLY A 21 -4.87 4.16 -13.19
C GLY A 21 -4.27 5.09 -12.14
N THR A 22 -5.10 5.81 -11.38
CA THR A 22 -4.63 6.68 -10.30
C THR A 22 -3.99 5.92 -9.14
N LEU A 23 -4.51 4.74 -8.80
CA LEU A 23 -3.94 3.87 -7.75
C LEU A 23 -2.62 3.21 -8.21
N GLY A 24 -2.54 2.82 -9.49
CA GLY A 24 -1.32 2.24 -10.07
C GLY A 24 -0.17 3.23 -10.18
N LEU A 25 -0.46 4.51 -10.43
CA LEU A 25 0.53 5.59 -10.43
C LEU A 25 0.99 5.96 -9.00
N GLY A 26 0.22 5.61 -7.97
CA GLY A 26 0.53 5.82 -6.56
C GLY A 26 1.36 4.73 -5.89
N GLY A 27 1.70 3.64 -6.58
CA GLY A 27 2.41 2.50 -5.99
C GLY A 27 1.50 1.61 -5.12
N CYS A 28 1.45 0.32 -5.45
CA CYS A 28 0.67 -0.71 -4.74
C CYS A 28 1.52 -1.87 -4.22
N MET A 29 2.84 -1.83 -4.49
CA MET A 29 3.81 -2.83 -4.05
C MET A 29 4.37 -2.44 -2.68
N GLY A 30 4.30 -3.37 -1.73
CA GLY A 30 4.74 -3.19 -0.36
C GLY A 30 4.77 -4.52 0.38
N GLN A 31 5.08 -4.49 1.67
CA GLN A 31 5.31 -5.67 2.51
C GLN A 31 4.08 -6.55 2.72
N MET A 32 2.87 -6.11 2.36
CA MET A 32 1.61 -6.82 2.67
C MET A 32 1.47 -7.09 4.17
N GLY A 33 1.71 -6.05 4.98
CA GLY A 33 1.85 -6.15 6.43
C GLY A 33 0.62 -6.74 7.13
N LEU A 34 -0.58 -6.30 6.74
CA LEU A 34 -1.82 -6.76 7.38
C LEU A 34 -2.14 -8.22 7.00
N SER A 35 -2.00 -8.57 5.73
CA SER A 35 -2.18 -9.92 5.23
C SER A 35 -1.19 -10.90 5.86
N SER A 36 0.06 -10.46 6.08
CA SER A 36 1.06 -11.23 6.83
C SER A 36 0.63 -11.46 8.28
N MET A 37 0.03 -10.45 8.92
CA MET A 37 -0.49 -10.57 10.28
C MET A 37 -1.64 -11.58 10.38
N VAL A 38 -2.63 -11.50 9.47
CA VAL A 38 -3.73 -12.47 9.38
C VAL A 38 -3.18 -13.89 9.16
N THR A 39 -2.21 -14.03 8.26
CA THR A 39 -1.54 -15.31 7.99
C THR A 39 -0.83 -15.88 9.22
N LYS A 40 -0.07 -15.05 9.94
CA LYS A 40 0.58 -15.46 11.19
C LYS A 40 -0.44 -15.89 12.25
N GLY A 41 -1.59 -15.20 12.32
CA GLY A 41 -2.72 -15.60 13.14
C GLY A 41 -3.17 -17.02 12.80
N ASN A 42 -3.52 -17.27 11.53
CA ASN A 42 -3.95 -18.60 11.05
C ASN A 42 -2.93 -19.71 11.38
N LEU A 43 -1.64 -19.46 11.11
CA LEU A 43 -0.57 -20.43 11.40
C LEU A 43 -0.47 -20.83 12.88
N LYS A 44 -0.91 -19.96 13.81
CA LYS A 44 -0.91 -20.20 15.25
C LYS A 44 -2.18 -20.90 15.76
N VAL A 45 -3.28 -20.91 15.00
CA VAL A 45 -4.56 -21.48 15.47
C VAL A 45 -4.49 -23.00 15.56
N VAL A 46 -3.91 -23.65 14.55
CA VAL A 46 -3.81 -25.11 14.47
C VAL A 46 -2.46 -25.55 13.92
N ASP A 47 -1.98 -26.67 14.42
CA ASP A 47 -0.70 -27.32 14.11
C ASP A 47 -0.82 -28.35 12.97
N ASN A 48 -1.88 -28.27 12.16
CA ASN A 48 -2.12 -29.17 11.04
C ASN A 48 -2.25 -28.41 9.70
N ARG A 49 -1.62 -28.92 8.63
CA ARG A 49 -1.66 -28.29 7.30
C ARG A 49 -3.08 -28.16 6.73
N TYR A 50 -3.92 -29.17 6.91
CA TYR A 50 -5.31 -29.18 6.43
C TYR A 50 -6.21 -28.35 7.34
N GLY A 51 -5.96 -28.36 8.65
CA GLY A 51 -6.62 -27.46 9.59
C GLY A 51 -6.39 -25.99 9.22
N ARG A 52 -5.14 -25.60 8.91
CA ARG A 52 -4.79 -24.24 8.45
C ARG A 52 -5.48 -23.87 7.14
N ALA A 53 -5.60 -24.83 6.22
CA ALA A 53 -6.37 -24.63 4.99
C ALA A 53 -7.86 -24.42 5.29
N GLY A 54 -8.44 -25.19 6.22
CA GLY A 54 -9.80 -25.00 6.70
C GLY A 54 -10.01 -23.62 7.32
N VAL A 55 -9.11 -23.18 8.21
CA VAL A 55 -9.13 -21.84 8.81
C VAL A 55 -8.96 -20.75 7.75
N PHE A 56 -8.12 -20.96 6.74
CA PHE A 56 -7.98 -20.04 5.61
C PHE A 56 -9.28 -19.89 4.83
N VAL A 57 -9.97 -20.99 4.53
CA VAL A 57 -11.27 -20.98 3.85
C VAL A 57 -12.31 -20.25 4.71
N LEU A 58 -12.38 -20.56 6.01
CA LEU A 58 -13.30 -19.90 6.94
C LEU A 58 -13.02 -18.39 7.07
N LEU A 59 -11.75 -17.99 7.08
CA LEU A 59 -11.32 -16.59 7.15
C LEU A 59 -11.16 -15.94 5.77
N SER A 60 -11.57 -16.59 4.69
CA SER A 60 -11.36 -16.08 3.33
C SER A 60 -11.89 -14.64 3.10
N PRO A 61 -13.01 -14.19 3.70
CA PRO A 61 -13.43 -12.80 3.60
C PRO A 61 -12.44 -11.84 4.28
N VAL A 62 -11.89 -12.23 5.42
CA VAL A 62 -10.90 -11.43 6.18
C VAL A 62 -9.59 -11.33 5.40
N TYR A 63 -9.15 -12.44 4.79
CA TYR A 63 -7.98 -12.43 3.90
C TYR A 63 -8.18 -11.52 2.69
N GLY A 64 -9.37 -11.55 2.07
CA GLY A 64 -9.70 -10.66 0.95
C GLY A 64 -9.66 -9.18 1.33
N LEU A 65 -10.23 -8.82 2.47
CA LEU A 65 -10.20 -7.45 2.99
C LEU A 65 -8.78 -7.02 3.36
N ALA A 66 -8.01 -7.86 4.05
CA ALA A 66 -6.63 -7.57 4.41
C ALA A 66 -5.76 -7.34 3.18
N ALA A 67 -5.87 -8.21 2.17
CA ALA A 67 -5.11 -8.09 0.93
C ALA A 67 -5.49 -6.81 0.16
N THR A 68 -6.77 -6.48 0.12
CA THR A 68 -7.28 -5.27 -0.54
C THR A 68 -6.81 -4.00 0.17
N ALA A 69 -6.86 -3.99 1.51
CA ALA A 69 -6.38 -2.86 2.31
C ALA A 69 -4.86 -2.68 2.21
N ASP A 70 -4.08 -3.78 2.21
CA ASP A 70 -2.65 -3.71 1.92
C ASP A 70 -2.40 -3.11 0.53
N LEU A 71 -3.06 -3.64 -0.51
CA LEU A 71 -2.82 -3.21 -1.90
C LEU A 71 -3.14 -1.74 -2.18
N PHE A 72 -4.22 -1.21 -1.60
CA PHE A 72 -4.72 0.13 -1.93
C PHE A 72 -4.41 1.20 -0.88
N ILE A 73 -4.09 0.82 0.35
CA ILE A 73 -3.91 1.76 1.45
C ILE A 73 -2.51 1.61 2.03
N PHE A 74 -2.20 0.49 2.68
CA PHE A 74 -0.99 0.39 3.49
C PHE A 74 0.29 0.30 2.66
N ASN A 75 0.27 -0.43 1.53
CA ASN A 75 1.42 -0.49 0.63
C ASN A 75 1.61 0.84 -0.12
N THR A 76 0.53 1.56 -0.41
CA THR A 76 0.62 2.91 -1.01
C THR A 76 1.28 3.89 -0.04
N VAL A 77 0.88 3.86 1.24
CA VAL A 77 1.54 4.66 2.28
C VAL A 77 3.00 4.23 2.47
N GLU A 78 3.28 2.93 2.49
CA GLU A 78 4.65 2.41 2.56
C GLU A 78 5.53 2.91 1.42
N PHE A 79 5.02 2.85 0.18
CA PHE A 79 5.73 3.27 -1.02
C PHE A 79 6.17 4.74 -0.94
N TRP A 80 5.29 5.64 -0.51
CA TRP A 80 5.62 7.06 -0.45
C TRP A 80 6.37 7.48 0.81
N SER A 81 6.11 6.83 1.95
CA SER A 81 6.74 7.19 3.24
C SER A 81 8.03 6.45 3.54
N GLY A 82 8.35 5.38 2.80
CA GLY A 82 9.50 4.52 3.06
C GLY A 82 9.34 3.58 4.26
N THR A 83 8.17 3.59 4.93
CA THR A 83 7.91 2.79 6.14
C THR A 83 6.52 2.19 6.10
N ASN A 84 6.40 0.88 6.34
CA ASN A 84 5.08 0.25 6.38
C ASN A 84 4.34 0.62 7.68
N PRO A 85 3.13 1.19 7.62
CA PRO A 85 2.41 1.65 8.82
C PRO A 85 1.87 0.50 9.69
N ILE A 86 1.76 -0.72 9.16
CA ILE A 86 1.28 -1.90 9.89
C ILE A 86 2.42 -2.63 10.59
N THR A 87 3.58 -2.74 9.94
CA THR A 87 4.74 -3.48 10.48
C THR A 87 5.75 -2.57 11.20
N GLY A 88 5.72 -1.26 10.93
CA GLY A 88 6.69 -0.28 11.43
C GLY A 88 8.09 -0.46 10.85
N LYS A 89 8.23 -1.22 9.75
CA LYS A 89 9.54 -1.54 9.16
C LYS A 89 9.90 -0.60 8.03
N SER A 90 11.17 -0.24 8.00
CA SER A 90 11.84 0.53 6.95
C SER A 90 13.15 -0.19 6.57
N PRO A 91 13.67 -0.02 5.33
CA PRO A 91 13.07 0.74 4.23
C PRO A 91 11.83 0.04 3.64
N ALA A 92 11.10 0.73 2.76
CA ALA A 92 9.95 0.15 2.06
C ALA A 92 10.38 -1.06 1.23
N LEU A 93 9.44 -1.96 0.93
CA LEU A 93 9.72 -3.19 0.19
C LEU A 93 10.45 -2.91 -1.13
N VAL A 94 10.02 -1.85 -1.82
CA VAL A 94 10.52 -1.44 -3.13
C VAL A 94 11.92 -0.82 -3.11
N ASP A 95 12.39 -0.40 -1.93
CA ASP A 95 13.71 0.21 -1.75
C ASP A 95 14.79 -0.81 -1.36
N HIS A 96 14.41 -2.08 -1.10
CA HIS A 96 15.38 -3.12 -0.82
C HIS A 96 16.25 -3.41 -2.05
N GLN A 97 17.57 -3.43 -1.84
CA GLN A 97 18.50 -3.77 -2.90
C GLN A 97 18.36 -5.24 -3.27
N VAL A 98 17.90 -5.48 -4.48
CA VAL A 98 17.82 -6.79 -5.11
C VAL A 98 18.69 -6.78 -6.37
N ASP A 99 19.20 -7.94 -6.77
CA ASP A 99 19.91 -8.05 -8.05
C ASP A 99 18.89 -7.97 -9.20
N ALA A 100 18.61 -6.74 -9.62
CA ALA A 100 17.67 -6.46 -10.68
C ALA A 100 18.25 -6.84 -12.04
N ALA A 101 17.47 -7.58 -12.83
CA ALA A 101 17.82 -7.94 -14.21
C ALA A 101 18.04 -6.69 -15.10
N ILE A 102 17.38 -5.57 -14.79
CA ILE A 102 17.50 -4.31 -15.52
C ILE A 102 17.99 -3.22 -14.55
N LYS A 103 19.24 -2.74 -14.76
CA LYS A 103 19.89 -1.75 -13.91
C LYS A 103 19.68 -0.33 -14.44
N VAL A 104 18.49 0.23 -14.20
CA VAL A 104 18.13 1.55 -14.74
C VAL A 104 18.85 2.69 -14.02
N ASN A 105 19.14 2.55 -12.71
CA ASN A 105 19.73 3.62 -11.87
C ASN A 105 21.10 4.15 -12.34
N GLN A 106 21.78 3.46 -13.24
CA GLN A 106 23.04 3.93 -13.83
C GLN A 106 22.81 5.05 -14.86
N HIS A 107 21.61 5.10 -15.44
CA HIS A 107 21.21 6.06 -16.48
C HIS A 107 20.24 7.13 -15.98
N LEU A 108 19.77 7.03 -14.73
CA LEU A 108 18.91 8.06 -14.12
C LEU A 108 19.74 9.16 -13.46
N ASP A 109 19.23 10.38 -13.57
CA ASP A 109 19.63 11.50 -12.73
C ASP A 109 19.50 11.12 -11.24
N GLY A 110 20.42 11.60 -10.40
CA GLY A 110 20.40 11.34 -8.97
C GLY A 110 19.09 11.74 -8.29
N ALA A 111 18.44 12.80 -8.78
CA ALA A 111 17.16 13.29 -8.24
C ALA A 111 15.99 12.29 -8.41
N LEU A 112 16.12 11.31 -9.32
CA LEU A 112 15.08 10.33 -9.61
C LEU A 112 15.34 8.95 -9.00
N LYS A 113 16.41 8.80 -8.20
CA LYS A 113 16.77 7.54 -7.54
C LYS A 113 16.08 7.34 -6.19
N THR A 114 15.37 8.36 -5.72
CA THR A 114 14.67 8.35 -4.43
C THR A 114 13.27 8.88 -4.61
N VAL A 115 12.35 8.44 -3.76
CA VAL A 115 10.97 8.94 -3.74
C VAL A 115 10.99 10.48 -3.54
N PRO A 116 10.21 11.26 -4.30
CA PRO A 116 10.22 12.73 -4.25
C PRO A 116 9.51 13.28 -3.00
N LEU A 117 9.89 12.81 -1.82
CA LEU A 117 9.68 13.55 -0.56
C LEU A 117 10.49 14.86 -0.57
N ALA A 118 11.51 14.96 -1.44
CA ALA A 118 12.27 16.19 -1.73
C ALA A 118 11.45 17.32 -2.39
N SER A 119 10.20 17.05 -2.78
CA SER A 119 9.26 18.10 -3.20
C SER A 119 8.61 18.84 -2.03
N LEU A 120 8.80 18.33 -0.79
CA LEU A 120 8.65 19.16 0.39
C LEU A 120 9.69 20.28 0.33
N PRO A 121 9.35 21.53 0.69
CA PRO A 121 10.37 22.57 0.80
C PRO A 121 11.50 22.01 1.66
N SER A 122 12.76 22.16 1.23
CA SER A 122 13.99 21.60 1.83
C SER A 122 14.21 21.91 3.33
N ARG A 123 13.26 22.62 3.92
CA ARG A 123 13.11 22.95 5.33
C ARG A 123 12.32 21.86 6.08
N VAL A 124 11.30 21.22 5.50
CA VAL A 124 10.49 20.21 6.21
C VAL A 124 11.24 18.88 6.28
N ARG A 125 11.84 18.59 7.43
CA ARG A 125 12.61 17.35 7.71
C ARG A 125 11.75 16.19 8.20
N SER A 126 10.62 16.49 8.83
CA SER A 126 9.61 15.51 9.24
C SER A 126 8.23 16.15 9.29
N MET A 127 7.21 15.38 8.95
CA MET A 127 5.82 15.71 9.22
C MET A 127 5.33 14.83 10.35
N ASP A 128 5.03 15.45 11.48
CA ASP A 128 4.49 14.79 12.67
C ASP A 128 2.99 15.09 12.73
N ILE A 129 2.18 14.05 12.88
CA ILE A 129 0.74 14.20 13.06
C ILE A 129 0.46 14.01 14.54
N SER A 130 0.22 15.12 15.24
CA SER A 130 -0.16 15.13 16.64
C SER A 130 -1.67 15.12 16.76
N TYR A 131 -2.20 14.25 17.62
CA TYR A 131 -3.63 14.21 17.95
C TYR A 131 -3.82 14.90 19.30
N PRO A 132 -4.11 16.22 19.32
CA PRO A 132 -4.39 16.92 20.57
C PRO A 132 -5.69 16.45 21.23
N ASP A 133 -6.65 15.93 20.45
CA ASP A 133 -7.94 15.42 20.93
C ASP A 133 -8.50 14.35 19.99
N ALA A 134 -9.51 13.60 20.46
CA ALA A 134 -10.10 12.46 19.75
C ALA A 134 -10.66 12.80 18.36
N ASP A 135 -11.05 14.07 18.14
CA ASP A 135 -11.72 14.52 16.91
C ASP A 135 -10.82 15.39 16.02
N ASN A 136 -9.59 15.71 16.45
CA ASN A 136 -8.72 16.66 15.76
C ASN A 136 -7.31 16.10 15.54
N ALA A 137 -6.83 16.20 14.31
CA ALA A 137 -5.44 15.92 13.95
C ALA A 137 -4.75 17.22 13.54
N LEU A 138 -3.61 17.51 14.15
CA LEU A 138 -2.74 18.62 13.77
C LEU A 138 -1.53 18.08 13.04
N MET A 139 -1.37 18.50 11.78
CA MET A 139 -0.19 18.16 11.00
C MET A 139 0.87 19.23 11.20
N GLY A 140 1.90 18.90 11.98
CA GLY A 140 3.07 19.73 12.21
C GLY A 140 4.17 19.38 11.22
N ALA A 141 4.79 20.39 10.62
CA ALA A 141 5.97 20.22 9.79
C ALA A 141 7.19 20.75 10.55
N ALA A 142 8.16 19.89 10.86
CA ALA A 142 9.42 20.29 11.46
C ALA A 142 10.31 20.91 10.38
N LEU A 143 10.51 22.22 10.48
CA LEU A 143 11.28 23.08 9.58
C LEU A 143 12.79 23.07 9.89
#